data_AF-A0A285B372-F1
#
_entry.id   AF-A0A285B372-F1
#
_cell.length_a   1.000
_cell.length_b   1.000
_cell.length_c   1.000
_cell.angle_alpha   90.00
_cell.angle_beta   90.00
_cell.angle_gamma   90.00
#
_symmetry.space_group_name_H-M   'P 1'
#
loop_
_entity.id
_entity.type
_entity.pdbx_description
1 polymer ?
#
loop_
_entity_poly.entity_id
_entity_poly.type
_entity_poly.pdbx_seq_one_letter_code
_entity_poly.pdbx_strand_id
1 'polypeptide(L)'
;MMAENQPAPLTPAPPGMVSLGVNADGEEVMTVIGGDGGAGFSGGHANIVPGSGSILADQRKKTLSRLQAECSAAIEATAKWSTENLEKTMAAQAERIRAATAAQQSAKASLDRLMQQLKDVTDKALQKARSGPSVTDLAHQNNQELAALGEQIGRQKALNEARKKAEREAKKAEETYQAALLAQEEAQRQQAEVERELKEARAHEAAAKAKAEADRVAAEKEEAERLKAEEAQKALFAKVGIQGTPVYTQEMVKAVSVLMLKPGVILLNRAPGMIQMAAVAVRAPAALPGVASAVITATAEFSGWISSALWRGVVGVAGAATATTAGAMVAAASTIFFSPRAGGGNDSKVPGRDIEIMAAQARLFTAGKLIIDPGMKSVDLPVRGFITMEMDGRQSLKLVKTGTGGISATVPVLSGVRDKASGLDKIMVPAVDGAPSLSILINPVPFGPAAPSHTGNSTPVPVTPVHTGTEVKQADSIVTTSLPVADVPPLQDFIYWQPDATGTGVEPIYVMLSSLPKSVNHKHKHYPPKGVSWKDIVNATANGGSAKFKPDVNIAEIDIDAWKNGQMTAKHPTWKVKKYDHVIGAYAGKETQWVVVKESQGVVHSHPISEQKAKEYMK
;
A
#
# COMPACT_ATOMS: atom_id res chain seq x y z
N MET A 1 6.77 60.76 -44.37
CA MET A 1 7.78 59.72 -44.64
C MET A 1 8.41 59.34 -43.31
N MET A 2 7.93 58.28 -42.68
CA MET A 2 8.50 57.70 -41.47
C MET A 2 8.63 56.20 -41.69
N ALA A 3 9.84 55.69 -41.45
CA ALA A 3 10.25 54.31 -41.59
C ALA A 3 10.53 53.74 -40.18
N GLU A 4 10.14 52.46 -40.04
CA GLU A 4 10.78 51.36 -39.28
C GLU A 4 11.23 51.58 -37.82
N ASN A 5 10.55 50.89 -36.88
CA ASN A 5 11.21 49.92 -35.99
C ASN A 5 10.16 49.07 -35.25
N GLN A 6 10.03 47.80 -35.64
CA GLN A 6 9.31 46.75 -34.89
C GLN A 6 10.20 46.21 -33.76
N PRO A 7 9.67 45.90 -32.55
CA PRO A 7 10.34 45.00 -31.63
C PRO A 7 10.13 43.54 -32.04
N ALA A 8 11.22 42.77 -32.00
CA ALA A 8 11.27 41.34 -32.27
C ALA A 8 10.40 40.51 -31.30
N PRO A 9 9.83 39.36 -31.73
CA PRO A 9 9.03 38.51 -30.86
C PRO A 9 9.90 37.81 -29.80
N LEU A 10 9.45 37.89 -28.54
CA LEU A 10 9.99 37.13 -27.42
C LEU A 10 9.83 35.63 -27.71
N THR A 11 10.92 34.87 -27.56
CA THR A 11 10.93 33.41 -27.53
C THR A 11 9.93 32.89 -26.47
N PRO A 12 9.12 31.86 -26.78
CA PRO A 12 8.14 31.34 -25.82
C PRO A 12 8.83 30.59 -24.67
N ALA A 13 8.42 30.88 -23.43
CA ALA A 13 8.83 30.14 -22.24
C ALA A 13 8.27 28.70 -22.27
N PRO A 14 8.98 27.72 -21.68
CA PRO A 14 8.53 26.33 -21.64
C PRO A 14 7.27 26.14 -20.77
N PRO A 15 6.50 25.05 -20.95
CA PRO A 15 5.20 24.85 -20.31
C PRO A 15 5.33 24.73 -18.79
N GLY A 16 4.56 25.52 -18.03
CA GLY A 16 4.45 25.42 -16.57
C GLY A 16 4.88 26.63 -15.73
N MET A 17 5.27 27.75 -16.35
CA MET A 17 5.55 29.00 -15.61
C MET A 17 4.37 29.97 -15.61
N VAL A 18 4.13 30.59 -14.46
CA VAL A 18 3.20 31.70 -14.24
C VAL A 18 3.92 32.99 -14.65
N SER A 19 3.37 33.78 -15.57
CA SER A 19 3.87 35.14 -15.83
C SER A 19 3.01 36.17 -15.11
N LEU A 20 3.63 37.01 -14.30
CA LEU A 20 3.04 38.27 -13.83
C LEU A 20 3.16 39.29 -14.97
N GLY A 21 2.02 39.74 -15.48
CA GLY A 21 1.93 40.81 -16.47
C GLY A 21 0.98 41.89 -16.00
N VAL A 22 1.23 43.13 -16.40
CA VAL A 22 0.36 44.28 -16.14
C VAL A 22 -0.47 44.55 -17.39
N ASN A 23 -1.80 44.65 -17.26
CA ASN A 23 -2.66 44.91 -18.41
C ASN A 23 -2.59 46.39 -18.86
N ALA A 24 -3.26 46.73 -19.97
CA ALA A 24 -3.23 48.07 -20.56
C ALA A 24 -3.81 49.18 -19.65
N ASP A 25 -4.48 48.80 -18.56
CA ASP A 25 -5.07 49.71 -17.56
C ASP A 25 -4.22 49.81 -16.27
N GLY A 26 -3.08 49.11 -16.20
CA GLY A 26 -2.15 49.20 -15.07
C GLY A 26 -2.42 48.22 -13.91
N GLU A 27 -3.30 47.24 -14.09
CA GLU A 27 -3.57 46.22 -13.06
C GLU A 27 -2.70 44.96 -13.25
N GLU A 28 -2.18 44.42 -12.14
CA GLU A 28 -1.44 43.15 -12.13
C GLU A 28 -2.40 41.98 -12.38
N VAL A 29 -2.20 41.25 -13.48
CA VAL A 29 -3.03 40.10 -13.85
C VAL A 29 -2.16 38.85 -13.97
N MET A 30 -2.48 37.84 -13.16
CA MET A 30 -1.89 36.51 -13.22
C MET A 30 -2.54 35.70 -14.36
N THR A 31 -1.77 35.37 -15.40
CA THR A 31 -2.28 34.59 -16.54
C THR A 31 -1.63 33.19 -16.55
N VAL A 32 -2.44 32.14 -16.49
CA VAL A 32 -2.02 30.75 -16.67
C VAL A 32 -2.30 30.36 -18.12
N ILE A 33 -1.25 30.10 -18.91
CA ILE A 33 -1.39 29.71 -20.32
C ILE A 33 -1.72 28.21 -20.39
N GLY A 34 -3.00 27.89 -20.56
CA GLY A 34 -3.50 26.56 -20.94
C GLY A 34 -3.92 26.55 -22.40
N GLY A 35 -3.37 25.64 -23.19
CA GLY A 35 -3.64 25.52 -24.63
C GLY A 35 -5.04 24.99 -24.97
N ASP A 36 -5.62 25.62 -25.99
CA ASP A 36 -6.71 25.25 -26.91
C ASP A 36 -8.04 24.67 -26.40
N GLY A 37 -9.07 25.52 -26.52
CA GLY A 37 -10.21 25.20 -27.40
C GLY A 37 -11.57 24.94 -26.76
N GLY A 38 -12.41 25.98 -26.72
CA GLY A 38 -13.84 25.84 -27.09
C GLY A 38 -14.91 25.79 -25.99
N ALA A 39 -15.63 26.90 -25.89
CA ALA A 39 -17.06 27.05 -25.55
C ALA A 39 -17.52 27.04 -24.06
N GLY A 40 -17.94 28.24 -23.63
CA GLY A 40 -19.21 28.44 -22.91
C GLY A 40 -19.17 28.36 -21.39
N PHE A 41 -18.93 29.49 -20.72
CA PHE A 41 -19.10 29.63 -19.28
C PHE A 41 -20.44 30.32 -18.98
N SER A 42 -21.33 29.66 -18.22
CA SER A 42 -22.41 30.31 -17.49
C SER A 42 -22.48 29.78 -16.07
N GLY A 43 -22.29 30.70 -15.12
CA GLY A 43 -22.52 30.70 -13.68
C GLY A 43 -22.94 29.42 -12.94
N GLY A 44 -22.21 29.13 -11.86
CA GLY A 44 -22.66 28.26 -10.77
C GLY A 44 -21.50 27.47 -10.18
N HIS A 45 -21.19 27.70 -8.91
CA HIS A 45 -20.17 27.00 -8.14
C HIS A 45 -20.11 25.49 -8.44
N ALA A 46 -18.95 25.00 -8.89
CA ALA A 46 -18.69 23.57 -9.04
C ALA A 46 -17.34 23.19 -8.40
N ASN A 47 -17.42 22.16 -7.54
CA ASN A 47 -16.31 21.39 -7.01
C ASN A 47 -15.29 21.05 -8.10
N ILE A 48 -14.01 21.23 -7.77
CA ILE A 48 -12.90 20.70 -8.58
C ILE A 48 -12.99 19.17 -8.53
N VAL A 49 -13.54 18.59 -9.60
CA VAL A 49 -13.39 17.16 -9.92
C VAL A 49 -12.09 17.05 -10.73
N PRO A 50 -11.05 16.34 -10.24
CA PRO A 50 -9.83 16.14 -11.03
C PRO A 50 -10.16 15.25 -12.23
N GLY A 51 -10.10 15.86 -13.42
CA GLY A 51 -10.20 15.17 -14.70
C GLY A 51 -9.05 14.17 -14.87
N SER A 52 -9.46 12.98 -15.30
CA SER A 52 -8.66 11.82 -15.67
C SER A 52 -7.61 12.09 -16.74
N GLY A 53 -6.38 11.61 -16.50
CA GLY A 53 -5.39 11.38 -17.56
C GLY A 53 -3.95 11.63 -17.11
N SER A 54 -3.15 10.57 -17.05
CA SER A 54 -1.67 10.57 -16.99
C SER A 54 -1.00 11.05 -15.68
N ILE A 55 -1.26 12.25 -15.17
CA ILE A 55 -0.37 12.88 -14.16
C ILE A 55 -0.51 12.23 -12.76
N LEU A 56 -1.73 11.86 -12.37
CA LEU A 56 -2.01 11.22 -11.07
C LEU A 56 -1.53 9.77 -10.99
N ALA A 57 -1.34 9.09 -12.12
CA ALA A 57 -0.83 7.71 -12.14
C ALA A 57 0.69 7.65 -11.93
N ASP A 58 1.40 8.70 -12.35
CA ASP A 58 2.86 8.78 -12.24
C ASP A 58 3.31 9.31 -10.86
N GLN A 59 2.53 10.21 -10.25
CA GLN A 59 2.76 10.68 -8.89
C GLN A 59 2.60 9.61 -7.81
N ARG A 60 1.75 8.58 -8.03
CA ARG A 60 1.56 7.48 -7.06
C ARG A 60 2.74 6.50 -6.95
N LYS A 61 3.73 6.59 -7.85
CA LYS A 61 4.92 5.73 -7.86
C LYS A 61 6.17 6.40 -7.28
N LYS A 62 6.14 7.71 -7.04
CA LYS A 62 7.29 8.46 -6.53
C LYS A 62 7.24 8.54 -5.00
N THR A 63 8.39 8.37 -4.35
CA THR A 63 8.53 8.55 -2.90
C THR A 63 8.37 10.03 -2.54
N LEU A 64 7.98 10.31 -1.29
CA LEU A 64 7.88 11.69 -0.79
C LEU A 64 9.22 12.43 -0.90
N SER A 65 10.34 11.74 -0.63
CA SER A 65 11.69 12.27 -0.82
C SER A 65 12.01 12.63 -2.27
N ARG A 66 11.55 11.83 -3.25
CA ARG A 66 11.74 12.12 -4.67
C ARG A 66 10.93 13.34 -5.11
N LEU A 67 9.71 13.48 -4.62
CA LEU A 67 8.90 14.67 -4.85
C LEU A 67 9.53 15.92 -4.22
N GLN A 68 10.09 15.79 -3.02
CA GLN A 68 10.82 16.87 -2.35
C GLN A 68 12.08 17.27 -3.12
N ALA A 69 12.85 16.30 -3.63
CA ALA A 69 14.01 16.57 -4.47
C ALA A 69 13.63 17.28 -5.78
N GLU A 70 12.54 16.87 -6.44
CA GLU A 70 12.01 17.54 -7.63
C GLU A 70 11.56 18.98 -7.33
N CYS A 71 10.92 19.21 -6.18
CA CYS A 71 10.51 20.55 -5.75
C CYS A 71 11.72 21.46 -5.44
N SER A 72 12.71 20.96 -4.70
CA SER A 72 13.93 21.71 -4.39
C SER A 72 14.73 22.05 -5.65
N ALA A 73 14.78 21.16 -6.65
CA ALA A 73 15.40 21.44 -7.94
C ALA A 73 14.66 22.55 -8.73
N ALA A 74 13.32 22.61 -8.66
CA ALA A 74 12.55 23.69 -9.28
C ALA A 74 12.79 25.05 -8.59
N ILE A 75 12.96 25.06 -7.26
CA ILE A 75 13.30 26.26 -6.48
C ILE A 75 14.71 26.74 -6.83
N GLU A 76 15.69 25.83 -6.97
CA GLU A 76 17.04 26.16 -7.45
C GLU A 76 16.98 26.83 -8.83
N ALA A 77 16.25 26.25 -9.78
CA ALA A 77 16.11 26.80 -11.12
C ALA A 77 15.48 28.21 -11.12
N THR A 78 14.48 28.43 -10.27
CA THR A 78 13.81 29.74 -10.11
C THR A 78 14.76 30.76 -9.48
N ALA A 79 15.51 30.37 -8.45
CA ALA A 79 16.49 31.24 -7.82
C ALA A 79 17.59 31.66 -8.81
N LYS A 80 18.11 30.71 -9.60
CA LYS A 80 19.08 30.99 -10.66
C LYS A 80 18.54 31.97 -11.70
N TRP A 81 17.31 31.76 -12.18
CA TRP A 81 16.67 32.68 -13.13
C TRP A 81 16.52 34.10 -12.54
N SER A 82 16.15 34.20 -11.26
CA SER A 82 16.06 35.48 -10.55
C SER A 82 17.41 36.20 -10.50
N THR A 83 18.49 35.49 -10.12
CA THR A 83 19.86 36.02 -10.12
C THR A 83 20.27 36.51 -11.51
N GLU A 84 20.06 35.70 -12.56
CA GLU A 84 20.41 36.07 -13.95
C GLU A 84 19.67 37.33 -14.43
N ASN A 85 18.43 37.54 -13.99
CA ASN A 85 17.68 38.76 -14.32
C ASN A 85 18.18 39.97 -13.55
N LEU A 86 18.50 39.83 -12.26
CA LEU A 86 19.10 40.92 -11.47
C LEU A 86 20.46 41.33 -12.03
N GLU A 87 21.27 40.39 -12.54
CA GLU A 87 22.53 40.71 -13.22
C GLU A 87 22.33 41.55 -14.49
N LYS A 88 21.29 41.27 -15.28
CA LYS A 88 20.92 42.10 -16.46
C LYS A 88 20.47 43.50 -16.03
N THR A 89 19.68 43.60 -14.96
CA THR A 89 19.23 44.90 -14.40
C THR A 89 20.41 45.73 -13.89
N MET A 90 21.37 45.09 -13.21
CA MET A 90 22.60 45.73 -12.74
C MET A 90 23.43 46.28 -13.91
N ALA A 91 23.55 45.52 -15.01
CA ALA A 91 24.23 45.98 -16.21
C ALA A 91 23.55 47.23 -16.82
N ALA A 92 22.22 47.25 -16.88
CA ALA A 92 21.45 48.39 -17.38
C ALA A 92 21.57 49.63 -16.47
N GLN A 93 21.59 49.46 -15.15
CA GLN A 93 21.82 50.57 -14.22
C GLN A 93 23.23 51.15 -14.30
N ALA A 94 24.24 50.31 -14.53
CA ALA A 94 25.62 50.79 -14.74
C ALA A 94 25.75 51.69 -15.98
N GLU A 95 24.92 51.46 -17.02
CA GLU A 95 24.84 52.37 -18.17
C GLU A 95 24.09 53.67 -17.85
N ARG A 96 23.00 53.61 -17.08
CA ARG A 96 22.27 54.81 -16.61
C ARG A 96 23.15 55.74 -15.79
N ILE A 97 24.00 55.20 -14.92
CA ILE A 97 24.96 56.00 -14.15
C ILE A 97 26.01 56.64 -15.05
N ARG A 98 26.52 55.92 -16.05
CA ARG A 98 27.43 56.48 -17.05
C ARG A 98 26.78 57.64 -17.79
N ALA A 99 25.52 57.49 -18.21
CA ALA A 99 24.75 58.54 -18.87
C ALA A 99 24.47 59.74 -17.95
N ALA A 100 24.06 59.52 -16.70
CA ALA A 100 23.81 60.56 -15.71
C ALA A 100 25.08 61.36 -15.38
N THR A 101 26.22 60.67 -15.26
CA THR A 101 27.53 61.30 -15.02
C THR A 101 27.97 62.14 -16.22
N ALA A 102 27.80 61.65 -17.45
CA ALA A 102 28.07 62.43 -18.65
C ALA A 102 27.15 63.67 -18.77
N ALA A 103 25.85 63.52 -18.44
CA ALA A 103 24.89 64.61 -18.41
C ALA A 103 25.28 65.69 -17.38
N GLN A 104 25.65 65.29 -16.17
CA GLN A 104 26.15 66.19 -15.12
C GLN A 104 27.41 66.94 -15.57
N GLN A 105 28.38 66.26 -16.18
CA GLN A 105 29.59 66.88 -16.72
C GLN A 105 29.26 67.91 -17.81
N SER A 106 28.32 67.59 -18.70
CA SER A 106 27.87 68.52 -19.76
C SER A 106 27.12 69.75 -19.20
N ALA A 107 26.30 69.56 -18.16
CA ALA A 107 25.59 70.63 -17.47
C ALA A 107 26.57 71.55 -16.74
N LYS A 108 27.58 70.98 -16.07
CA LYS A 108 28.66 71.73 -15.42
C LYS A 108 29.45 72.57 -16.41
N ALA A 109 29.86 71.98 -17.53
CA ALA A 109 30.58 72.70 -18.59
C ALA A 109 29.74 73.85 -19.19
N SER A 110 28.43 73.66 -19.31
CA SER A 110 27.50 74.69 -19.80
C SER A 110 27.35 75.84 -18.80
N LEU A 111 27.24 75.54 -17.51
CA LEU A 111 27.23 76.51 -16.42
C LEU A 111 28.52 77.33 -16.39
N ASP A 112 29.68 76.65 -16.40
CA ASP A 112 31.00 77.31 -16.39
C ASP A 112 31.17 78.24 -17.59
N ARG A 113 30.71 77.83 -18.78
CA ARG A 113 30.71 78.65 -19.99
C ARG A 113 29.84 79.90 -19.86
N LEU A 114 28.62 79.77 -19.31
CA LEU A 114 27.71 80.89 -19.13
C LEU A 114 28.21 81.87 -18.06
N MET A 115 28.80 81.37 -16.97
CA MET A 115 29.45 82.21 -15.95
C MET A 115 30.61 83.00 -16.55
N GLN A 116 31.44 82.37 -17.39
CA GLN A 116 32.52 83.04 -18.09
C GLN A 116 31.99 84.12 -19.06
N GLN A 117 30.92 83.84 -19.82
CA GLN A 117 30.28 84.84 -20.68
C GLN A 117 29.72 86.03 -19.88
N LEU A 118 29.12 85.77 -18.72
CA LEU A 118 28.62 86.84 -17.84
C LEU A 118 29.75 87.71 -17.32
N LYS A 119 30.88 87.11 -16.95
CA LYS A 119 32.11 87.81 -16.57
C LYS A 119 32.63 88.69 -17.71
N ASP A 120 32.74 88.15 -18.92
CA ASP A 120 33.21 88.88 -20.10
C ASP A 120 32.28 90.05 -20.49
N VAL A 121 30.96 89.88 -20.38
CA VAL A 121 29.98 90.97 -20.62
C VAL A 121 30.11 92.07 -19.57
N THR A 122 30.32 91.68 -18.31
CA THR A 122 30.51 92.62 -17.18
C THR A 122 31.81 93.39 -17.33
N ASP A 123 32.90 92.70 -17.65
CA ASP A 123 34.23 93.28 -17.88
C ASP A 123 34.23 94.21 -19.12
N LYS A 124 33.56 93.82 -20.23
CA LYS A 124 33.36 94.70 -21.40
C LYS A 124 32.53 95.95 -21.07
N ALA A 125 31.51 95.83 -20.23
CA ALA A 125 30.72 96.98 -19.78
C ALA A 125 31.57 97.94 -18.93
N LEU A 126 32.43 97.40 -18.06
CA LEU A 126 33.38 98.17 -17.23
C LEU A 126 34.50 98.83 -18.05
N GLN A 127 35.07 98.14 -19.03
CA GLN A 127 36.11 98.69 -19.93
C GLN A 127 35.56 99.85 -20.76
N LYS A 128 34.33 99.72 -21.27
CA LYS A 128 33.69 100.74 -22.12
C LYS A 128 33.15 101.94 -21.31
N ALA A 129 32.89 101.75 -20.01
CA ALA A 129 32.60 102.85 -19.08
C ALA A 129 33.87 103.64 -18.67
N ARG A 130 35.06 103.02 -18.73
CA ARG A 130 36.36 103.71 -18.55
C ARG A 130 36.78 104.52 -19.78
N SER A 131 36.24 104.24 -20.96
CA SER A 131 36.36 105.09 -22.15
C SER A 131 35.20 106.09 -22.22
N GLY A 132 35.19 107.10 -21.34
CA GLY A 132 34.28 108.24 -21.45
C GLY A 132 34.73 109.22 -22.55
N PRO A 133 33.83 110.00 -23.18
CA PRO A 133 34.23 111.03 -24.13
C PRO A 133 35.03 112.14 -23.44
N SER A 134 36.04 112.69 -24.13
CA SER A 134 36.85 113.82 -23.64
C SER A 134 36.07 115.14 -23.65
N VAL A 135 36.42 116.02 -22.71
CA VAL A 135 35.74 117.26 -22.28
C VAL A 135 35.83 118.43 -23.29
N THR A 136 35.80 118.18 -24.60
CA THR A 136 35.71 119.28 -25.58
C THR A 136 34.81 118.85 -26.71
N ASP A 137 33.56 119.29 -26.66
CA ASP A 137 32.83 119.89 -27.79
C ASP A 137 31.36 120.14 -27.38
N LEU A 138 31.04 121.38 -27.02
CA LEU A 138 29.66 121.87 -26.96
C LEU A 138 29.61 123.36 -27.32
N ALA A 139 29.20 123.66 -28.55
CA ALA A 139 28.45 124.88 -28.90
C ALA A 139 27.96 124.83 -30.34
N HIS A 140 26.84 124.14 -30.61
CA HIS A 140 25.68 124.74 -31.30
C HIS A 140 24.48 123.76 -31.42
N GLN A 141 23.39 124.19 -30.78
CA GLN A 141 21.96 123.99 -31.07
C GLN A 141 21.35 122.58 -31.25
N ASN A 142 20.54 122.23 -30.23
CA ASN A 142 19.16 121.74 -30.27
C ASN A 142 18.69 120.86 -31.45
N ASN A 143 18.16 119.69 -31.07
CA ASN A 143 17.60 118.55 -31.81
C ASN A 143 18.52 117.34 -32.07
N GLN A 144 19.81 117.38 -31.74
CA GLN A 144 20.70 116.20 -31.79
C GLN A 144 21.10 115.63 -30.41
N GLU A 145 21.07 116.42 -29.34
CA GLU A 145 21.38 115.94 -27.98
C GLU A 145 20.31 115.01 -27.39
N LEU A 146 19.03 115.22 -27.73
CA LEU A 146 17.95 114.28 -27.37
C LEU A 146 18.10 112.94 -28.10
N ALA A 147 18.65 112.96 -29.33
CA ALA A 147 18.95 111.75 -30.09
C ALA A 147 20.17 111.01 -29.50
N ALA A 148 21.23 111.72 -29.09
CA ALA A 148 22.41 111.13 -28.45
C ALA A 148 22.13 110.57 -27.04
N LEU A 149 21.32 111.27 -26.22
CA LEU A 149 20.79 110.77 -24.95
C LEU A 149 19.81 109.61 -25.17
N GLY A 150 18.95 109.68 -26.19
CA GLY A 150 18.05 108.60 -26.59
C GLY A 150 18.80 107.33 -27.01
N GLU A 151 19.92 107.48 -27.72
CA GLU A 151 20.80 106.36 -28.05
C GLU A 151 21.58 105.85 -26.83
N GLN A 152 22.04 106.70 -25.89
CA GLN A 152 22.70 106.25 -24.67
C GLN A 152 21.75 105.50 -23.75
N ILE A 153 20.51 105.97 -23.59
CA ILE A 153 19.44 105.30 -22.86
C ILE A 153 19.05 103.99 -23.57
N GLY A 154 18.93 104.00 -24.89
CA GLY A 154 18.67 102.80 -25.70
C GLY A 154 19.77 101.75 -25.57
N ARG A 155 21.04 102.17 -25.56
CA ARG A 155 22.21 101.32 -25.34
C ARG A 155 22.26 100.76 -23.93
N GLN A 156 22.03 101.58 -22.90
CA GLN A 156 21.98 101.13 -21.51
C GLN A 156 20.82 100.16 -21.28
N LYS A 157 19.69 100.39 -21.93
CA LYS A 157 18.53 99.49 -21.90
C LYS A 157 18.84 98.16 -22.58
N ALA A 158 19.49 98.18 -23.75
CA ALA A 158 19.95 96.97 -24.44
C ALA A 158 20.98 96.17 -23.63
N LEU A 159 21.89 96.85 -22.91
CA LEU A 159 22.90 96.22 -22.06
C LEU A 159 22.28 95.62 -20.79
N ASN A 160 21.30 96.31 -20.18
CA ASN A 160 20.50 95.78 -19.08
C ASN A 160 19.60 94.60 -19.50
N GLU A 161 19.04 94.63 -20.71
CA GLU A 161 18.27 93.52 -21.26
C GLU A 161 19.16 92.31 -21.57
N ALA A 162 20.34 92.52 -22.15
CA ALA A 162 21.34 91.48 -22.38
C ALA A 162 21.82 90.85 -21.06
N ARG A 163 22.05 91.67 -20.03
CA ARG A 163 22.42 91.20 -18.68
C ARG A 163 21.28 90.39 -18.04
N LYS A 164 20.03 90.89 -18.08
CA LYS A 164 18.86 90.15 -17.57
C LYS A 164 18.64 88.83 -18.30
N LYS A 165 18.91 88.79 -19.61
CA LYS A 165 18.85 87.56 -20.41
C LYS A 165 19.93 86.57 -19.99
N ALA A 166 21.18 87.02 -19.86
CA ALA A 166 22.30 86.20 -19.40
C ALA A 166 22.11 85.69 -17.97
N GLU A 167 21.58 86.51 -17.05
CA GLU A 167 21.25 86.09 -15.68
C GLU A 167 20.14 85.02 -15.64
N ARG A 168 19.12 85.13 -16.50
CA ARG A 168 18.08 84.09 -16.65
C ARG A 168 18.63 82.79 -17.22
N GLU A 169 19.50 82.88 -18.22
CA GLU A 169 20.16 81.72 -18.83
C GLU A 169 21.12 81.02 -17.84
N ALA A 170 21.88 81.80 -17.05
CA ALA A 170 22.73 81.27 -15.99
C ALA A 170 21.92 80.61 -14.87
N LYS A 171 20.80 81.22 -14.45
CA LYS A 171 19.91 80.61 -13.45
C LYS A 171 19.31 79.29 -13.94
N LYS A 172 18.88 79.23 -15.21
CA LYS A 172 18.37 78.00 -15.82
C LYS A 172 19.47 76.93 -15.92
N ALA A 173 20.70 77.31 -16.21
CA ALA A 173 21.84 76.39 -16.25
C ALA A 173 22.20 75.84 -14.86
N GLU A 174 22.14 76.66 -13.81
CA GLU A 174 22.31 76.23 -12.42
C GLU A 174 21.22 75.22 -12.03
N GLU A 175 19.95 75.52 -12.33
CA GLU A 175 18.82 74.61 -12.11
C GLU A 175 19.03 73.27 -12.83
N THR A 176 19.55 73.27 -14.07
CA THR A 176 19.86 72.02 -14.79
C THR A 176 21.04 71.25 -14.20
N TYR A 177 22.05 71.93 -13.66
CA TYR A 177 23.18 71.29 -12.98
C TYR A 177 22.74 70.64 -11.66
N GLN A 178 21.92 71.33 -10.87
CA GLN A 178 21.34 70.80 -9.63
C GLN A 178 20.42 69.60 -9.90
N ALA A 179 19.58 69.67 -10.94
CA ALA A 179 18.75 68.54 -11.36
C ALA A 179 19.59 67.33 -11.80
N ALA A 180 20.71 67.57 -12.52
CA ALA A 180 21.62 66.50 -12.92
C ALA A 180 22.39 65.88 -11.74
N LEU A 181 22.70 66.66 -10.69
CA LEU A 181 23.31 66.17 -9.46
C LEU A 181 22.36 65.23 -8.69
N LEU A 182 21.10 65.64 -8.53
CA LEU A 182 20.06 64.82 -7.89
C LEU A 182 19.82 63.52 -8.68
N ALA A 183 19.75 63.60 -10.01
CA ALA A 183 19.58 62.43 -10.87
C ALA A 183 20.77 61.45 -10.78
N GLN A 184 21.99 61.94 -10.59
CA GLN A 184 23.16 61.09 -10.34
C GLN A 184 23.10 60.41 -8.98
N GLU A 185 22.75 61.14 -7.92
CA GLU A 185 22.62 60.57 -6.57
C GLU A 185 21.52 59.50 -6.51
N GLU A 186 20.38 59.76 -7.14
CA GLU A 186 19.28 58.80 -7.25
C GLU A 186 19.69 57.55 -8.03
N ALA A 187 20.40 57.70 -9.15
CA ALA A 187 20.92 56.57 -9.93
C ALA A 187 21.93 55.73 -9.10
N GLN A 188 22.79 56.36 -8.30
CA GLN A 188 23.71 55.67 -7.39
C GLN A 188 22.97 54.92 -6.27
N ARG A 189 21.92 55.51 -5.68
CA ARG A 189 21.07 54.83 -4.69
C ARG A 189 20.39 53.60 -5.29
N GLN A 190 19.83 53.73 -6.49
CA GLN A 190 19.21 52.62 -7.21
C GLN A 190 20.22 51.50 -7.54
N GLN A 191 21.48 51.83 -7.84
CA GLN A 191 22.55 50.84 -8.02
C GLN A 191 22.89 50.09 -6.72
N ALA A 192 23.05 50.82 -5.61
CA ALA A 192 23.33 50.20 -4.33
C ALA A 192 22.20 49.25 -3.88
N GLU A 193 20.95 49.60 -4.20
CA GLU A 193 19.79 48.75 -3.94
C GLU A 193 19.82 47.45 -4.77
N VAL A 194 20.04 47.55 -6.09
CA VAL A 194 20.14 46.36 -6.96
C VAL A 194 21.35 45.49 -6.62
N GLU A 195 22.47 46.08 -6.21
CA GLU A 195 23.64 45.32 -5.75
C GLU A 195 23.32 44.52 -4.46
N ARG A 196 22.58 45.13 -3.53
CA ARG A 196 22.10 44.45 -2.33
C ARG A 196 21.15 43.31 -2.68
N GLU A 197 20.16 43.56 -3.54
CA GLU A 197 19.22 42.54 -4.01
C GLU A 197 19.94 41.39 -4.74
N LEU A 198 20.94 41.70 -5.57
CA LEU A 198 21.74 40.68 -6.26
C LEU A 198 22.54 39.84 -5.27
N LYS A 199 23.11 40.45 -4.22
CA LYS A 199 23.84 39.72 -3.16
C LYS A 199 22.90 38.79 -2.39
N GLU A 200 21.70 39.25 -2.06
CA GLU A 200 20.66 38.44 -1.41
C GLU A 200 20.18 37.31 -2.32
N ALA A 201 19.95 37.58 -3.61
CA ALA A 201 19.57 36.59 -4.60
C ALA A 201 20.63 35.51 -4.78
N ARG A 202 21.92 35.88 -4.86
CA ARG A 202 23.04 34.91 -4.91
C ARG A 202 23.13 34.06 -3.65
N ALA A 203 22.89 34.63 -2.47
CA ALA A 203 22.82 33.88 -1.22
C ALA A 203 21.64 32.89 -1.22
N HIS A 204 20.48 33.32 -1.72
CA HIS A 204 19.29 32.48 -1.86
C HIS A 204 19.50 31.36 -2.89
N GLU A 205 20.13 31.63 -4.03
CA GLU A 205 20.49 30.62 -5.04
C GLU A 205 21.47 29.59 -4.47
N ALA A 206 22.52 30.02 -3.77
CA ALA A 206 23.47 29.11 -3.13
C ALA A 206 22.79 28.21 -2.08
N ALA A 207 21.87 28.78 -1.28
CA ALA A 207 21.08 28.02 -0.32
C ALA A 207 20.12 27.04 -1.01
N ALA A 208 19.44 27.45 -2.08
CA ALA A 208 18.53 26.61 -2.86
C ALA A 208 19.28 25.44 -3.51
N LYS A 209 20.45 25.70 -4.09
CA LYS A 209 21.34 24.67 -4.67
C LYS A 209 21.82 23.68 -3.62
N ALA A 210 22.29 24.15 -2.46
CA ALA A 210 22.72 23.27 -1.38
C ALA A 210 21.57 22.38 -0.88
N LYS A 211 20.36 22.94 -0.78
CA LYS A 211 19.15 22.20 -0.40
C LYS A 211 18.75 21.17 -1.45
N ALA A 212 18.77 21.53 -2.74
CA ALA A 212 18.44 20.63 -3.84
C ALA A 212 19.40 19.43 -3.91
N GLU A 213 20.70 19.67 -3.75
CA GLU A 213 21.71 18.61 -3.68
C GLU A 213 21.48 17.67 -2.48
N ALA A 214 21.23 18.23 -1.30
CA ALA A 214 20.97 17.46 -0.09
C ALA A 214 19.69 16.59 -0.22
N ASP A 215 18.62 17.17 -0.74
CA ASP A 215 17.35 16.46 -0.96
C ASP A 215 17.49 15.37 -2.04
N ARG A 216 18.29 15.60 -3.10
CA ARG A 216 18.61 14.59 -4.12
C ARG A 216 19.38 13.41 -3.54
N VAL A 217 20.45 13.67 -2.79
CA VAL A 217 21.26 12.62 -2.15
C VAL A 217 20.41 11.82 -1.15
N ALA A 218 19.53 12.48 -0.39
CA ALA A 218 18.61 11.80 0.51
C ALA A 218 17.62 10.89 -0.24
N ALA A 219 17.04 11.37 -1.34
CA ALA A 219 16.13 10.58 -2.17
C ALA A 219 16.82 9.37 -2.82
N GLU A 220 18.02 9.56 -3.38
CA GLU A 220 18.82 8.47 -3.96
C GLU A 220 19.18 7.41 -2.91
N LYS A 221 19.54 7.83 -1.69
CA LYS A 221 19.83 6.90 -0.59
C LYS A 221 18.60 6.10 -0.19
N GLU A 222 17.44 6.75 -0.02
CA GLU A 222 16.18 6.07 0.29
C GLU A 222 15.79 5.09 -0.82
N GLU A 223 15.93 5.47 -2.09
CA GLU A 223 15.63 4.59 -3.23
C GLU A 223 16.58 3.37 -3.25
N ALA A 224 17.87 3.57 -3.00
CA ALA A 224 18.84 2.48 -2.88
C ALA A 224 18.55 1.54 -1.70
N GLU A 225 18.15 2.08 -0.54
CA GLU A 225 17.74 1.27 0.61
C GLU A 225 16.46 0.50 0.34
N ARG A 226 15.47 1.11 -0.33
CA ARG A 226 14.22 0.44 -0.76
C ARG A 226 14.49 -0.70 -1.73
N LEU A 227 15.34 -0.49 -2.73
CA LEU A 227 15.71 -1.54 -3.70
C LEU A 227 16.41 -2.72 -3.00
N LYS A 228 17.34 -2.43 -2.08
CA LYS A 228 17.98 -3.47 -1.26
C LYS A 228 16.98 -4.23 -0.39
N ALA A 229 16.03 -3.52 0.21
CA ALA A 229 14.97 -4.14 1.01
C ALA A 229 14.04 -5.02 0.15
N GLU A 230 13.67 -4.57 -1.05
CA GLU A 230 12.86 -5.33 -2.00
C GLU A 230 13.60 -6.59 -2.49
N GLU A 231 14.90 -6.49 -2.77
CA GLU A 231 15.73 -7.63 -3.15
C GLU A 231 15.86 -8.64 -2.00
N ALA A 232 16.13 -8.17 -0.78
CA ALA A 232 16.20 -9.00 0.41
C ALA A 232 14.86 -9.71 0.69
N GLN A 233 13.74 -9.01 0.54
CA GLN A 233 12.39 -9.56 0.63
C GLN A 233 12.16 -10.65 -0.43
N LYS A 234 12.48 -10.39 -1.70
CA LYS A 234 12.33 -11.38 -2.78
C LYS A 234 13.19 -12.62 -2.54
N ALA A 235 14.45 -12.43 -2.12
CA ALA A 235 15.34 -13.53 -1.79
C ALA A 235 14.81 -14.36 -0.61
N LEU A 236 14.31 -13.70 0.43
CA LEU A 236 13.69 -14.35 1.58
C LEU A 236 12.45 -15.16 1.16
N PHE A 237 11.57 -14.59 0.34
CA PHE A 237 10.36 -15.27 -0.14
C PHE A 237 10.71 -16.48 -1.02
N ALA A 238 11.69 -16.33 -1.91
CA ALA A 238 12.19 -17.43 -2.74
C ALA A 238 12.75 -18.57 -1.88
N LYS A 239 13.50 -18.25 -0.81
CA LYS A 239 14.08 -19.23 0.12
C LYS A 239 13.02 -20.14 0.77
N VAL A 240 11.84 -19.59 1.08
CA VAL A 240 10.75 -20.33 1.74
C VAL A 240 9.61 -20.74 0.79
N GLY A 241 9.76 -20.48 -0.51
CA GLY A 241 8.75 -20.85 -1.51
C GLY A 241 7.47 -20.00 -1.47
N ILE A 242 7.54 -18.77 -0.96
CA ILE A 242 6.41 -17.83 -1.01
C ILE A 242 6.36 -17.21 -2.40
N GLN A 243 5.15 -17.22 -3.00
CA GLN A 243 4.87 -16.54 -4.26
C GLN A 243 4.06 -15.28 -4.02
N GLY A 244 4.41 -14.20 -4.73
CA GLY A 244 3.67 -12.93 -4.70
C GLY A 244 2.20 -13.11 -5.08
N THR A 245 1.34 -12.26 -4.52
CA THR A 245 -0.10 -12.25 -4.86
C THR A 245 -0.26 -11.92 -6.34
N PRO A 246 -0.96 -12.75 -7.13
CA PRO A 246 -1.12 -12.50 -8.55
C PRO A 246 -2.12 -11.37 -8.78
N VAL A 247 -2.07 -10.76 -9.97
CA VAL A 247 -3.16 -9.92 -10.45
C VAL A 247 -4.27 -10.84 -10.96
N TYR A 248 -5.46 -10.71 -10.41
CA TYR A 248 -6.59 -11.59 -10.73
C TYR A 248 -7.42 -11.05 -11.90
N THR A 249 -7.68 -11.91 -12.88
CA THR A 249 -8.68 -11.67 -13.92
C THR A 249 -10.06 -12.15 -13.46
N GLN A 250 -11.11 -11.74 -14.18
CA GLN A 250 -12.47 -12.21 -13.92
C GLN A 250 -12.59 -13.74 -14.06
N GLU A 251 -11.87 -14.33 -15.01
CA GLU A 251 -11.82 -15.77 -15.26
C GLU A 251 -11.18 -16.52 -14.10
N MET A 252 -10.08 -15.98 -13.54
CA MET A 252 -9.44 -16.55 -12.35
C MET A 252 -10.40 -16.52 -11.15
N VAL A 253 -11.10 -15.39 -10.92
CA VAL A 253 -12.07 -15.29 -9.82
C VAL A 253 -13.21 -16.29 -10.00
N LYS A 254 -13.73 -16.47 -11.22
CA LYS A 254 -14.74 -17.51 -11.52
C LYS A 254 -14.20 -18.92 -11.24
N ALA A 255 -12.97 -19.21 -11.64
CA ALA A 255 -12.33 -20.49 -11.37
C ALA A 255 -12.17 -20.75 -9.86
N VAL A 256 -11.82 -19.72 -9.09
CA VAL A 256 -11.77 -19.77 -7.62
C VAL A 256 -13.14 -20.10 -7.04
N SER A 257 -14.20 -19.42 -7.46
CA SER A 257 -15.56 -19.68 -6.97
C SER A 257 -15.99 -21.12 -7.20
N VAL A 258 -15.66 -21.71 -8.36
CA VAL A 258 -15.93 -23.14 -8.65
C VAL A 258 -15.08 -24.06 -7.77
N LEU A 259 -13.80 -23.73 -7.58
CA LEU A 259 -12.87 -24.54 -6.81
C LEU A 259 -13.23 -24.59 -5.31
N MET A 260 -13.68 -23.46 -4.74
CA MET A 260 -14.11 -23.35 -3.34
C MET A 260 -15.36 -24.17 -3.02
N LEU A 261 -16.18 -24.47 -4.03
CA LEU A 261 -17.42 -25.27 -3.90
C LEU A 261 -17.19 -26.78 -4.06
N LYS A 262 -15.94 -27.22 -4.32
CA LYS A 262 -15.64 -28.65 -4.45
C LYS A 262 -15.66 -29.33 -3.08
N PRO A 263 -16.36 -30.47 -2.91
CA PRO A 263 -16.34 -31.24 -1.68
C PRO A 263 -14.92 -31.64 -1.28
N GLY A 264 -14.62 -31.57 0.02
CA GLY A 264 -13.32 -31.99 0.58
C GLY A 264 -12.16 -31.01 0.37
N VAL A 265 -12.39 -29.86 -0.28
CA VAL A 265 -11.41 -28.77 -0.35
C VAL A 265 -11.40 -28.02 0.99
N ILE A 266 -10.23 -27.76 1.57
CA ILE A 266 -10.07 -26.94 2.77
C ILE A 266 -9.38 -25.62 2.40
N LEU A 267 -9.82 -24.51 2.97
CA LEU A 267 -9.30 -23.18 2.67
C LEU A 267 -8.65 -22.50 3.87
N LEU A 268 -7.61 -21.71 3.60
CA LEU A 268 -7.00 -20.74 4.50
C LEU A 268 -6.77 -19.42 3.76
N ASN A 269 -6.64 -18.33 4.50
CA ASN A 269 -6.21 -17.03 4.00
C ASN A 269 -4.73 -16.80 4.28
N ARG A 270 -4.11 -15.90 3.52
CA ARG A 270 -2.89 -15.21 3.93
C ARG A 270 -3.25 -14.14 4.95
N ALA A 271 -3.31 -14.53 6.21
CA ALA A 271 -3.77 -13.69 7.32
C ALA A 271 -2.62 -13.49 8.31
N PRO A 272 -1.75 -12.48 8.10
CA PRO A 272 -0.58 -12.30 8.93
C PRO A 272 -0.92 -11.95 10.38
N GLY A 273 -0.24 -12.61 11.32
CA GLY A 273 -0.45 -12.42 12.76
C GLY A 273 -1.82 -12.83 13.29
N MET A 274 -2.62 -13.56 12.50
CA MET A 274 -3.97 -13.98 12.87
C MET A 274 -4.08 -15.50 13.03
N ILE A 275 -5.01 -15.92 13.88
CA ILE A 275 -5.39 -17.33 14.02
C ILE A 275 -6.54 -17.63 13.07
N GLN A 276 -6.47 -18.76 12.37
CA GLN A 276 -7.50 -19.20 11.44
C GLN A 276 -8.00 -20.59 11.79
N MET A 277 -9.29 -20.82 11.58
CA MET A 277 -9.92 -22.13 11.71
C MET A 277 -10.78 -22.35 10.48
N ALA A 278 -10.65 -23.49 9.83
CA ALA A 278 -11.50 -23.81 8.68
C ALA A 278 -12.44 -24.96 9.01
N ALA A 279 -13.70 -24.77 8.67
CA ALA A 279 -14.71 -25.81 8.66
C ALA A 279 -15.08 -26.11 7.20
N VAL A 280 -15.34 -27.38 6.89
CA VAL A 280 -15.94 -27.74 5.60
C VAL A 280 -17.44 -27.47 5.72
N ALA A 281 -17.93 -26.34 5.23
CA ALA A 281 -19.32 -25.95 5.44
C ALA A 281 -20.28 -26.80 4.60
N VAL A 282 -21.36 -27.23 5.24
CA VAL A 282 -22.43 -28.00 4.64
C VAL A 282 -23.62 -27.09 4.37
N ARG A 283 -24.13 -27.20 3.14
CA ARG A 283 -25.44 -26.81 2.61
C ARG A 283 -26.25 -25.83 3.49
N ALA A 284 -26.23 -24.55 3.11
CA ALA A 284 -27.27 -23.62 3.55
C ALA A 284 -28.66 -24.09 3.04
N PRO A 285 -29.75 -23.92 3.80
CA PRO A 285 -31.09 -24.22 3.29
C PRO A 285 -31.43 -23.30 2.10
N ALA A 286 -31.90 -23.93 1.03
CA ALA A 286 -32.74 -23.38 -0.05
C ALA A 286 -32.23 -22.27 -1.01
N ALA A 287 -31.05 -21.66 -0.85
CA ALA A 287 -30.64 -20.56 -1.77
C ALA A 287 -29.23 -20.63 -2.40
N LEU A 288 -28.37 -21.60 -2.04
CA LEU A 288 -27.03 -21.72 -2.64
C LEU A 288 -26.70 -23.18 -3.01
N PRO A 289 -26.20 -23.46 -4.24
CA PRO A 289 -25.71 -24.78 -4.60
C PRO A 289 -24.28 -24.98 -4.06
N GLY A 290 -24.06 -26.06 -3.31
CA GLY A 290 -22.72 -26.59 -3.01
C GLY A 290 -22.30 -26.55 -1.53
N VAL A 291 -21.51 -27.55 -1.14
CA VAL A 291 -20.70 -27.60 0.09
C VAL A 291 -19.55 -26.63 -0.12
N ALA A 292 -19.38 -25.62 0.73
CA ALA A 292 -18.34 -24.61 0.59
C ALA A 292 -17.44 -24.67 1.81
N SER A 293 -16.12 -24.73 1.65
CA SER A 293 -15.26 -24.52 2.81
C SER A 293 -15.32 -23.06 3.28
N ALA A 294 -15.38 -22.87 4.59
CA ALA A 294 -15.50 -21.55 5.21
C ALA A 294 -14.47 -21.38 6.33
N VAL A 295 -13.95 -20.16 6.45
CA VAL A 295 -12.84 -19.84 7.36
C VAL A 295 -13.31 -18.85 8.43
N ILE A 296 -13.05 -19.18 9.69
CA ILE A 296 -13.00 -18.22 10.79
C ILE A 296 -11.60 -17.62 10.78
N THR A 297 -11.49 -16.30 10.58
CA THR A 297 -10.22 -15.58 10.81
C THR A 297 -10.40 -14.70 12.03
N ALA A 298 -9.59 -14.94 13.06
CA ALA A 298 -9.75 -14.27 14.34
C ALA A 298 -9.29 -12.81 14.28
N THR A 299 -10.13 -11.88 14.73
CA THR A 299 -9.77 -10.46 14.89
C THR A 299 -8.66 -10.30 15.94
N ALA A 300 -8.01 -9.13 16.03
CA ALA A 300 -6.85 -8.92 16.90
C ALA A 300 -7.12 -9.28 18.38
N GLU A 301 -8.25 -8.84 18.96
CA GLU A 301 -8.61 -9.14 20.35
C GLU A 301 -8.87 -10.63 20.58
N PHE A 302 -9.64 -11.25 19.68
CA PHE A 302 -9.98 -12.67 19.74
C PHE A 302 -8.74 -13.55 19.48
N SER A 303 -7.83 -13.14 18.59
CA SER A 303 -6.53 -13.78 18.35
C SER A 303 -5.63 -13.70 19.58
N GLY A 304 -5.61 -12.57 20.28
CA GLY A 304 -4.83 -12.39 21.52
C GLY A 304 -5.29 -13.35 22.62
N TRP A 305 -6.61 -13.49 22.79
CA TRP A 305 -7.19 -14.42 23.75
C TRP A 305 -6.82 -15.88 23.46
N ILE A 306 -7.00 -16.34 22.23
CA ILE A 306 -6.64 -17.70 21.82
C ILE A 306 -5.13 -17.94 21.95
N SER A 307 -4.30 -16.98 21.53
CA SER A 307 -2.84 -17.08 21.64
C SER A 307 -2.39 -17.25 23.09
N SER A 308 -3.04 -16.54 24.02
CA SER A 308 -2.78 -16.65 25.46
C SER A 308 -3.13 -18.05 26.00
N ALA A 309 -4.25 -18.62 25.56
CA ALA A 309 -4.65 -19.98 25.89
C ALA A 309 -3.64 -21.03 25.38
N LEU A 310 -3.27 -20.92 24.11
CA LEU A 310 -2.29 -21.79 23.46
C LEU A 310 -0.95 -21.73 24.19
N TRP A 311 -0.44 -20.53 24.46
CA TRP A 311 0.84 -20.35 25.14
C TRP A 311 0.85 -21.01 26.52
N ARG A 312 -0.20 -20.81 27.33
CA ARG A 312 -0.31 -21.45 28.65
C ARG A 312 -0.34 -22.97 28.55
N GLY A 313 -1.10 -23.52 27.61
CA GLY A 313 -1.15 -24.96 27.36
C GLY A 313 0.20 -25.52 26.91
N VAL A 314 0.86 -24.85 25.97
CA VAL A 314 2.18 -25.25 25.46
C VAL A 314 3.22 -25.24 26.57
N VAL A 315 3.32 -24.17 27.36
CA VAL A 315 4.29 -24.09 28.46
C VAL A 315 4.02 -25.16 29.52
N GLY A 316 2.75 -25.36 29.89
CA GLY A 316 2.35 -26.40 30.85
C GLY A 316 2.69 -27.81 30.38
N VAL A 317 2.32 -28.16 29.15
CA VAL A 317 2.58 -29.49 28.57
C VAL A 317 4.07 -29.72 28.32
N ALA A 318 4.79 -28.71 27.82
CA ALA A 318 6.24 -28.81 27.58
C ALA A 318 7.02 -28.98 28.89
N GLY A 319 6.59 -28.34 29.98
CA GLY A 319 7.22 -28.41 31.30
C GLY A 319 6.84 -29.64 32.13
N ALA A 320 5.77 -30.35 31.77
CA ALA A 320 5.29 -31.49 32.54
C ALA A 320 6.28 -32.67 32.52
N ALA A 321 6.53 -33.21 33.71
CA ALA A 321 7.22 -34.48 33.89
C ALA A 321 6.25 -35.65 33.65
N THR A 322 6.62 -36.57 32.76
CA THR A 322 5.84 -37.76 32.45
C THR A 322 6.44 -38.97 33.17
N ALA A 323 6.09 -39.14 34.45
CA ALA A 323 6.39 -40.34 35.22
C ALA A 323 5.07 -40.99 35.66
N THR A 324 4.74 -42.16 35.13
CA THR A 324 3.56 -42.93 35.53
C THR A 324 3.89 -44.42 35.56
N THR A 325 3.31 -45.14 36.52
CA THR A 325 3.40 -46.60 36.64
C THR A 325 2.37 -47.33 35.77
N ALA A 326 1.47 -46.60 35.10
CA ALA A 326 0.38 -47.13 34.30
C ALA A 326 0.67 -47.00 32.79
N GLY A 327 1.57 -47.84 32.28
CA GLY A 327 1.85 -47.94 30.84
C GLY A 327 2.44 -46.68 30.18
N ALA A 328 2.49 -46.66 28.84
CA ALA A 328 3.02 -45.54 28.07
C ALA A 328 2.02 -44.37 28.05
N MET A 329 2.35 -43.29 28.76
CA MET A 329 1.53 -42.09 28.92
C MET A 329 2.29 -40.84 28.45
N VAL A 330 1.55 -39.82 28.02
CA VAL A 330 2.07 -38.53 27.59
C VAL A 330 1.32 -37.38 28.28
N ALA A 331 2.00 -36.26 28.54
CA ALA A 331 1.35 -35.06 29.05
C ALA A 331 0.48 -34.43 27.95
N ALA A 332 -0.75 -34.06 28.30
CA ALA A 332 -1.70 -33.45 27.39
C ALA A 332 -2.52 -32.34 28.06
N ALA A 333 -3.01 -31.38 27.28
CA ALA A 333 -3.95 -30.35 27.77
C ALA A 333 -4.97 -29.99 26.69
N SER A 334 -6.24 -29.88 27.07
CA SER A 334 -7.28 -29.31 26.22
C SER A 334 -7.33 -27.80 26.46
N THR A 335 -7.14 -27.00 25.40
CA THR A 335 -6.99 -25.54 25.55
C THR A 335 -8.17 -24.75 25.01
N ILE A 336 -8.78 -25.23 23.92
CA ILE A 336 -9.86 -24.57 23.20
C ILE A 336 -10.97 -25.60 23.00
N PHE A 337 -12.21 -25.18 23.19
CA PHE A 337 -13.40 -25.94 22.86
C PHE A 337 -14.14 -25.26 21.72
N PHE A 338 -14.53 -26.04 20.73
CA PHE A 338 -15.37 -25.62 19.62
C PHE A 338 -16.75 -26.22 19.83
N SER A 339 -17.71 -25.35 20.13
CA SER A 339 -19.10 -25.76 20.36
C SER A 339 -19.97 -25.31 19.19
N PRO A 340 -20.93 -26.14 18.73
CA PRO A 340 -22.05 -25.62 17.97
C PRO A 340 -22.81 -24.59 18.83
N ARG A 341 -23.32 -23.52 18.20
CA ARG A 341 -24.09 -22.46 18.89
C ARG A 341 -25.18 -23.05 19.82
N ALA A 342 -25.31 -22.51 21.03
CA ALA A 342 -26.25 -22.97 22.04
C ALA A 342 -27.72 -22.92 21.58
N GLY A 343 -28.51 -23.99 21.83
CA GLY A 343 -29.96 -23.99 21.60
C GLY A 343 -30.64 -25.29 21.15
N GLY A 344 -29.96 -26.45 21.10
CA GLY A 344 -30.65 -27.71 20.86
C GLY A 344 -29.98 -28.90 21.56
N GLY A 345 -30.74 -29.98 21.77
CA GLY A 345 -30.27 -31.22 22.40
C GLY A 345 -29.26 -32.01 21.57
N ASN A 346 -29.03 -33.28 21.89
CA ASN A 346 -28.08 -34.17 21.19
C ASN A 346 -28.34 -34.29 19.66
N ASP A 347 -29.52 -33.90 19.18
CA ASP A 347 -29.89 -33.79 17.76
C ASP A 347 -29.31 -32.54 17.07
N SER A 348 -28.45 -31.75 17.74
CA SER A 348 -27.93 -30.45 17.28
C SER A 348 -26.57 -30.50 16.62
N LYS A 349 -26.06 -31.69 16.30
CA LYS A 349 -24.94 -31.82 15.38
C LYS A 349 -25.38 -31.33 14.00
N VAL A 350 -25.17 -30.03 13.76
CA VAL A 350 -25.38 -29.42 12.46
C VAL A 350 -24.18 -29.76 11.59
N PRO A 351 -24.39 -30.48 10.47
CA PRO A 351 -23.31 -30.78 9.55
C PRO A 351 -22.51 -29.55 9.13
N GLY A 352 -21.19 -29.73 8.96
CA GLY A 352 -20.30 -28.70 8.43
C GLY A 352 -19.94 -27.58 9.39
N ARG A 353 -20.12 -27.79 10.70
CA ARG A 353 -19.64 -26.88 11.76
C ARG A 353 -18.36 -27.36 12.43
N ASP A 354 -17.99 -28.62 12.23
CA ASP A 354 -16.78 -29.19 12.77
C ASP A 354 -15.56 -28.50 12.14
N ILE A 355 -14.64 -28.06 13.00
CA ILE A 355 -13.37 -27.49 12.60
C ILE A 355 -12.46 -28.63 12.16
N GLU A 356 -11.97 -28.54 10.93
CA GLU A 356 -11.09 -29.54 10.31
C GLU A 356 -9.62 -29.14 10.44
N ILE A 357 -9.34 -27.83 10.43
CA ILE A 357 -7.99 -27.31 10.64
C ILE A 357 -7.98 -26.07 11.51
N MET A 358 -6.87 -25.90 12.23
CA MET A 358 -6.51 -24.66 12.91
C MET A 358 -5.09 -24.27 12.53
N ALA A 359 -4.91 -23.01 12.12
CA ALA A 359 -3.63 -22.42 11.75
C ALA A 359 -3.31 -21.26 12.70
N ALA A 360 -2.09 -21.27 13.25
CA ALA A 360 -1.60 -20.25 14.17
C ALA A 360 -0.09 -20.08 14.03
N GLN A 361 0.44 -18.96 14.54
CA GLN A 361 1.86 -18.66 14.49
C GLN A 361 2.66 -19.76 15.21
N ALA A 362 3.60 -20.42 14.50
CA ALA A 362 4.29 -21.61 14.99
C ALA A 362 5.13 -21.34 16.24
N ARG A 363 5.57 -20.09 16.46
CA ARG A 363 6.34 -19.71 17.66
C ARG A 363 5.54 -19.89 18.95
N LEU A 364 4.20 -19.86 18.90
CA LEU A 364 3.35 -20.14 20.05
C LEU A 364 3.55 -21.57 20.60
N PHE A 365 4.04 -22.50 19.77
CA PHE A 365 4.22 -23.92 20.09
C PHE A 365 5.66 -24.29 20.47
N THR A 366 6.56 -23.29 20.50
CA THR A 366 7.98 -23.48 20.83
C THR A 366 8.27 -23.44 22.32
N ALA A 367 7.29 -23.08 23.15
CA ALA A 367 7.46 -22.75 24.56
C ALA A 367 8.56 -21.69 24.82
N GLY A 368 8.87 -20.83 23.83
CA GLY A 368 9.92 -19.81 23.91
C GLY A 368 11.35 -20.36 23.86
N LYS A 369 11.52 -21.64 23.55
CA LYS A 369 12.81 -22.34 23.60
C LYS A 369 13.42 -22.61 22.23
N LEU A 370 12.69 -22.33 21.15
CA LEU A 370 13.08 -22.67 19.80
C LEU A 370 12.92 -21.46 18.87
N ILE A 371 13.95 -21.22 18.06
CA ILE A 371 13.92 -20.29 16.94
C ILE A 371 13.60 -21.10 15.68
N ILE A 372 12.64 -20.63 14.87
CA ILE A 372 12.26 -21.25 13.61
C ILE A 372 12.78 -20.37 12.49
N ASP A 373 13.78 -20.84 11.76
CA ASP A 373 14.45 -20.05 10.72
C ASP A 373 13.93 -20.36 9.31
N PRO A 374 13.83 -19.33 8.43
CA PRO A 374 13.48 -19.51 7.03
C PRO A 374 14.39 -20.53 6.31
N GLY A 375 13.78 -21.50 5.64
CA GLY A 375 14.47 -22.52 4.83
C GLY A 375 14.56 -23.91 5.49
N MET A 376 14.20 -24.04 6.77
CA MET A 376 14.05 -25.34 7.42
C MET A 376 13.04 -26.22 6.67
N LYS A 377 13.32 -27.53 6.57
CA LYS A 377 12.43 -28.54 5.96
C LYS A 377 11.58 -29.29 6.97
N SER A 378 11.98 -29.24 8.24
CA SER A 378 11.24 -29.76 9.38
C SER A 378 11.63 -28.96 10.62
N VAL A 379 10.76 -28.97 11.62
CA VAL A 379 10.96 -28.30 12.91
C VAL A 379 10.53 -29.25 14.01
N ASP A 380 11.37 -29.42 15.02
CA ASP A 380 11.03 -30.23 16.19
C ASP A 380 10.29 -29.37 17.23
N LEU A 381 8.96 -29.50 17.28
CA LEU A 381 8.16 -28.78 18.26
C LEU A 381 8.09 -29.57 19.57
N PRO A 382 8.29 -28.94 20.75
CA PRO A 382 8.17 -29.61 22.05
C PRO A 382 6.72 -30.02 22.39
N VAL A 383 5.75 -29.42 21.71
CA VAL A 383 4.32 -29.69 21.84
C VAL A 383 3.70 -29.67 20.45
N ARG A 384 2.89 -30.68 20.13
CA ARG A 384 2.06 -30.75 18.91
C ARG A 384 0.60 -30.79 19.29
N GLY A 385 -0.27 -30.31 18.40
CA GLY A 385 -1.71 -30.25 18.63
C GLY A 385 -2.52 -31.03 17.61
N PHE A 386 -3.69 -31.48 18.03
CA PHE A 386 -4.71 -32.04 17.13
C PHE A 386 -6.10 -31.66 17.64
N ILE A 387 -7.05 -31.56 16.71
CA ILE A 387 -8.46 -31.30 17.06
C ILE A 387 -9.14 -32.65 17.23
N THR A 388 -9.80 -32.90 18.37
CA THR A 388 -10.51 -34.16 18.63
C THR A 388 -11.95 -33.90 19.03
N MET A 389 -12.82 -34.89 18.83
CA MET A 389 -14.16 -34.89 19.39
C MET A 389 -14.09 -35.42 20.83
N GLU A 390 -14.65 -34.68 21.78
CA GLU A 390 -14.83 -35.10 23.17
C GLU A 390 -16.07 -35.99 23.31
N MET A 391 -16.17 -36.74 24.42
CA MET A 391 -17.29 -37.66 24.66
C MET A 391 -18.66 -36.97 24.73
N ASP A 392 -18.67 -35.69 25.11
CA ASP A 392 -19.87 -34.85 25.16
C ASP A 392 -20.27 -34.26 23.79
N GLY A 393 -19.53 -34.61 22.72
CA GLY A 393 -19.80 -34.17 21.36
C GLY A 393 -19.28 -32.77 21.02
N ARG A 394 -18.54 -32.11 21.91
CA ARG A 394 -17.79 -30.88 21.58
C ARG A 394 -16.45 -31.24 20.95
N GLN A 395 -15.95 -30.41 20.03
CA GLN A 395 -14.56 -30.55 19.62
C GLN A 395 -13.66 -29.80 20.59
N SER A 396 -12.43 -30.29 20.78
CA SER A 396 -11.39 -29.59 21.52
C SER A 396 -10.07 -29.58 20.75
N LEU A 397 -9.27 -28.53 20.96
CA LEU A 397 -7.86 -28.55 20.63
C LEU A 397 -7.11 -29.18 21.79
N LYS A 398 -6.49 -30.34 21.53
CA LYS A 398 -5.67 -31.04 22.49
C LYS A 398 -4.20 -30.92 22.11
N LEU A 399 -3.40 -30.48 23.07
CA LEU A 399 -1.94 -30.35 22.96
C LEU A 399 -1.27 -31.54 23.64
N VAL A 400 -0.24 -32.11 23.03
CA VAL A 400 0.51 -33.27 23.57
C VAL A 400 2.02 -33.01 23.55
N LYS A 401 2.69 -33.50 24.59
CA LYS A 401 4.16 -33.44 24.69
C LYS A 401 4.81 -34.36 23.66
N THR A 402 5.85 -33.89 23.00
CA THR A 402 6.60 -34.67 21.99
C THR A 402 7.94 -35.14 22.53
N GLY A 403 8.62 -36.02 21.79
CA GLY A 403 9.92 -36.58 22.16
C GLY A 403 9.84 -37.60 23.32
N THR A 404 8.64 -37.92 23.78
CA THR A 404 8.36 -38.89 24.85
C THR A 404 7.25 -39.85 24.40
N GLY A 405 7.30 -41.10 24.87
CA GLY A 405 6.23 -42.07 24.62
C GLY A 405 6.03 -42.42 23.14
N GLY A 406 7.06 -42.26 22.29
CA GLY A 406 6.97 -42.54 20.85
C GLY A 406 6.30 -41.45 20.00
N ILE A 407 5.87 -40.33 20.61
CA ILE A 407 5.30 -39.19 19.87
C ILE A 407 6.44 -38.37 19.26
N SER A 408 6.53 -38.35 17.93
CA SER A 408 7.55 -37.59 17.20
C SER A 408 7.42 -36.08 17.44
N ALA A 409 8.56 -35.41 17.65
CA ALA A 409 8.62 -33.94 17.71
C ALA A 409 8.63 -33.29 16.32
N THR A 410 9.02 -34.04 15.30
CA THR A 410 9.30 -33.52 13.96
C THR A 410 8.01 -33.19 13.22
N VAL A 411 7.88 -31.92 12.86
CA VAL A 411 6.80 -31.38 12.02
C VAL A 411 7.39 -30.98 10.66
N PRO A 412 6.82 -31.46 9.53
CA PRO A 412 7.32 -31.11 8.22
C PRO A 412 7.02 -29.64 7.88
N VAL A 413 7.95 -28.98 7.18
CA VAL A 413 7.75 -27.66 6.60
C VAL A 413 7.37 -27.83 5.12
N LEU A 414 6.15 -27.44 4.78
CA LEU A 414 5.59 -27.54 3.44
C LEU A 414 5.53 -26.17 2.75
N SER A 415 5.59 -26.17 1.42
CA SER A 415 5.47 -24.98 0.58
C SER A 415 4.29 -25.09 -0.36
N GLY A 416 3.57 -23.98 -0.58
CA GLY A 416 2.47 -23.92 -1.52
C GLY A 416 2.94 -23.84 -2.98
N VAL A 417 2.22 -24.52 -3.86
CA VAL A 417 2.39 -24.38 -5.32
C VAL A 417 1.22 -23.59 -5.87
N ARG A 418 1.51 -22.45 -6.52
CA ARG A 418 0.51 -21.63 -7.20
C ARG A 418 -0.21 -22.43 -8.29
N ASP A 419 -1.52 -22.57 -8.16
CA ASP A 419 -2.37 -22.99 -9.26
C ASP A 419 -2.58 -21.83 -10.23
N LYS A 420 -2.12 -21.98 -11.47
CA LYS A 420 -2.19 -20.91 -12.48
C LYS A 420 -3.63 -20.57 -12.88
N ALA A 421 -4.55 -21.53 -12.80
CA ALA A 421 -5.93 -21.34 -13.22
C ALA A 421 -6.73 -20.50 -12.22
N SER A 422 -6.59 -20.80 -10.92
CA SER A 422 -7.28 -20.06 -9.86
C SER A 422 -6.48 -18.92 -9.25
N GLY A 423 -5.15 -18.95 -9.35
CA GLY A 423 -4.28 -18.02 -8.63
C GLY A 423 -4.16 -18.31 -7.14
N LEU A 424 -4.72 -19.42 -6.62
CA LEU A 424 -4.56 -19.85 -5.22
C LEU A 424 -3.26 -20.66 -5.05
N ASP A 425 -2.72 -20.69 -3.84
CA ASP A 425 -1.58 -21.57 -3.50
C ASP A 425 -2.11 -22.91 -2.98
N LYS A 426 -1.61 -24.03 -3.49
CA LYS A 426 -2.02 -25.39 -3.09
C LYS A 426 -0.92 -26.05 -2.26
N ILE A 427 -1.23 -26.45 -1.04
CA ILE A 427 -0.37 -27.29 -0.20
C ILE A 427 -0.89 -28.73 -0.23
N MET A 428 0.01 -29.66 -0.55
CA MET A 428 -0.25 -31.09 -0.47
C MET A 428 0.25 -31.61 0.88
N VAL A 429 -0.67 -31.95 1.76
CA VAL A 429 -0.37 -32.55 3.06
C VAL A 429 -0.20 -34.06 2.85
N PRO A 430 0.93 -34.66 3.27
CA PRO A 430 1.19 -36.08 3.09
C PRO A 430 0.25 -36.94 3.94
N ALA A 431 -0.04 -38.15 3.45
CA ALA A 431 -0.74 -39.15 4.23
C ALA A 431 0.07 -39.53 5.49
N VAL A 432 -0.65 -39.82 6.56
CA VAL A 432 -0.10 -40.46 7.77
C VAL A 432 -0.89 -41.74 8.05
N ASP A 433 -0.47 -42.53 9.02
CA ASP A 433 -1.20 -43.75 9.36
C ASP A 433 -2.68 -43.45 9.65
N GLY A 434 -3.58 -44.23 9.05
CA GLY A 434 -5.04 -44.01 9.13
C GLY A 434 -5.59 -42.74 8.46
N ALA A 435 -4.77 -41.82 7.92
CA ALA A 435 -5.24 -40.57 7.31
C ALA A 435 -4.67 -40.31 5.90
N PRO A 436 -5.52 -40.17 4.86
CA PRO A 436 -5.05 -39.93 3.50
C PRO A 436 -4.42 -38.55 3.31
N SER A 437 -3.67 -38.40 2.21
CA SER A 437 -3.16 -37.10 1.76
C SER A 437 -4.30 -36.11 1.49
N LEU A 438 -4.08 -34.84 1.82
CA LEU A 438 -5.10 -33.79 1.72
C LEU A 438 -4.56 -32.58 0.95
N SER A 439 -5.47 -31.86 0.29
CA SER A 439 -5.16 -30.63 -0.41
C SER A 439 -5.73 -29.44 0.35
N ILE A 440 -4.87 -28.51 0.77
CA ILE A 440 -5.26 -27.24 1.39
C ILE A 440 -4.99 -26.12 0.40
N LEU A 441 -5.98 -25.26 0.18
CA LEU A 441 -5.85 -24.07 -0.65
C LEU A 441 -5.65 -22.84 0.23
N ILE A 442 -4.68 -22.02 -0.12
CA ILE A 442 -4.40 -20.74 0.51
C ILE A 442 -4.79 -19.63 -0.46
N ASN A 443 -5.64 -18.72 -0.02
CA ASN A 443 -5.89 -17.46 -0.71
C ASN A 443 -4.70 -16.50 -0.47
N PRO A 444 -3.88 -16.19 -1.48
CA PRO A 444 -2.71 -15.35 -1.32
C PRO A 444 -3.05 -13.85 -1.24
N VAL A 445 -4.31 -13.47 -1.40
CA VAL A 445 -4.75 -12.09 -1.16
C VAL A 445 -4.63 -11.81 0.35
N PRO A 446 -3.90 -10.76 0.77
CA PRO A 446 -3.78 -10.42 2.18
C PRO A 446 -5.15 -10.18 2.81
N PHE A 447 -5.38 -10.78 3.99
CA PHE A 447 -6.57 -10.56 4.80
C PHE A 447 -6.25 -9.67 6.01
N GLY A 448 -7.25 -8.97 6.54
CA GLY A 448 -7.13 -8.14 7.75
C GLY A 448 -6.48 -6.78 7.49
N PRO A 449 -5.74 -6.19 8.45
CA PRO A 449 -5.13 -4.85 8.31
C PRO A 449 -4.14 -4.74 7.13
N ALA A 450 -3.61 -5.86 6.66
CA ALA A 450 -2.74 -5.93 5.49
C ALA A 450 -3.51 -5.95 4.15
N ALA A 451 -4.85 -6.04 4.18
CA ALA A 451 -5.68 -5.99 2.98
C ALA A 451 -5.76 -4.55 2.42
N PRO A 452 -5.64 -4.35 1.10
CA PRO A 452 -5.84 -3.03 0.50
C PRO A 452 -7.22 -2.45 0.77
N SER A 453 -7.32 -1.14 0.99
CA SER A 453 -8.60 -0.44 1.16
C SER A 453 -9.43 -0.48 -0.14
N HIS A 454 -10.67 -0.97 -0.08
CA HIS A 454 -11.58 -1.03 -1.23
C HIS A 454 -12.30 0.30 -1.46
N THR A 455 -11.94 1.04 -2.51
CA THR A 455 -12.56 2.34 -2.87
C THR A 455 -13.61 2.23 -3.99
N GLY A 456 -14.36 1.12 -4.06
CA GLY A 456 -15.45 0.95 -5.02
C GLY A 456 -15.06 0.72 -6.49
N ASN A 457 -13.79 0.91 -6.88
CA ASN A 457 -13.28 0.65 -8.23
C ASN A 457 -12.08 -0.31 -8.20
N SER A 458 -12.21 -1.41 -7.45
CA SER A 458 -11.10 -2.36 -7.22
C SER A 458 -11.10 -3.48 -8.26
N THR A 459 -9.90 -3.91 -8.64
CA THR A 459 -9.69 -5.08 -9.48
C THR A 459 -10.33 -6.33 -8.85
N PRO A 460 -10.82 -7.28 -9.63
CA PRO A 460 -11.45 -8.49 -9.11
C PRO A 460 -10.47 -9.23 -8.20
N VAL A 461 -10.89 -9.68 -7.02
CA VAL A 461 -10.07 -10.50 -6.12
C VAL A 461 -10.90 -11.66 -5.55
N PRO A 462 -10.30 -12.83 -5.30
CA PRO A 462 -10.99 -13.94 -4.66
C PRO A 462 -11.36 -13.62 -3.21
N VAL A 463 -12.61 -13.88 -2.86
CA VAL A 463 -13.14 -13.73 -1.50
C VAL A 463 -13.35 -15.11 -0.89
N THR A 464 -12.67 -15.37 0.22
CA THR A 464 -12.84 -16.61 0.97
C THR A 464 -14.16 -16.58 1.76
N PRO A 465 -14.99 -17.63 1.70
CA PRO A 465 -16.22 -17.69 2.50
C PRO A 465 -15.93 -17.61 4.01
N VAL A 466 -16.70 -16.81 4.73
CA VAL A 466 -16.57 -16.62 6.18
C VAL A 466 -17.45 -17.61 6.94
N HIS A 467 -16.90 -18.26 7.97
CA HIS A 467 -17.66 -19.15 8.85
C HIS A 467 -18.22 -18.39 10.07
N THR A 468 -19.52 -18.55 10.35
CA THR A 468 -20.21 -17.88 11.48
C THR A 468 -20.95 -18.85 12.42
N GLY A 469 -20.84 -20.16 12.18
CA GLY A 469 -21.68 -21.18 12.84
C GLY A 469 -21.13 -21.81 14.12
N THR A 470 -19.82 -21.68 14.38
CA THR A 470 -19.13 -22.35 15.50
C THR A 470 -18.71 -21.33 16.55
N GLU A 471 -19.10 -21.56 17.81
CA GLU A 471 -18.60 -20.80 18.95
C GLU A 471 -17.25 -21.37 19.37
N VAL A 472 -16.27 -20.49 19.59
CA VAL A 472 -14.94 -20.85 20.08
C VAL A 472 -14.83 -20.37 21.52
N LYS A 473 -14.55 -21.28 22.44
CA LYS A 473 -14.39 -20.99 23.87
C LYS A 473 -13.06 -21.48 24.37
N GLN A 474 -12.37 -20.69 25.19
CA GLN A 474 -11.25 -21.20 25.96
C GLN A 474 -11.75 -22.17 27.05
N ALA A 475 -10.93 -23.16 27.40
CA ALA A 475 -11.13 -23.92 28.62
C ALA A 475 -11.10 -23.00 29.87
N ASP A 476 -12.10 -23.10 30.75
CA ASP A 476 -12.17 -22.33 32.00
C ASP A 476 -10.93 -22.54 32.88
N SER A 477 -10.34 -23.74 32.81
CA SER A 477 -9.04 -24.06 33.38
C SER A 477 -8.26 -24.97 32.43
N ILE A 478 -7.04 -24.57 32.07
CA ILE A 478 -6.12 -25.40 31.29
C ILE A 478 -5.35 -26.29 32.26
N VAL A 479 -5.79 -27.54 32.38
CA VAL A 479 -5.15 -28.54 33.25
C VAL A 479 -4.34 -29.49 32.39
N THR A 480 -3.07 -29.68 32.77
CA THR A 480 -2.23 -30.71 32.15
C THR A 480 -2.56 -32.06 32.79
N THR A 481 -2.90 -33.04 31.96
CA THR A 481 -3.26 -34.40 32.34
C THR A 481 -2.34 -35.42 31.69
N SER A 482 -2.41 -36.69 32.12
CA SER A 482 -1.77 -37.81 31.42
C SER A 482 -2.77 -38.44 30.46
N LEU A 483 -2.32 -38.68 29.23
CA LEU A 483 -3.08 -39.33 28.16
C LEU A 483 -2.35 -40.61 27.74
N PRO A 484 -3.05 -41.75 27.61
CA PRO A 484 -2.44 -42.95 27.04
C PRO A 484 -1.92 -42.67 25.64
N VAL A 485 -0.70 -43.12 25.33
CA VAL A 485 -0.10 -42.92 24.00
C VAL A 485 -0.97 -43.52 22.89
N ALA A 486 -1.64 -44.64 23.17
CA ALA A 486 -2.57 -45.29 22.24
C ALA A 486 -3.82 -44.45 21.90
N ASP A 487 -4.14 -43.43 22.70
CA ASP A 487 -5.24 -42.50 22.46
C ASP A 487 -4.79 -41.25 21.69
N VAL A 488 -3.48 -41.08 21.44
CA VAL A 488 -2.97 -40.04 20.54
C VAL A 488 -3.11 -40.53 19.10
N PRO A 489 -3.90 -39.85 18.25
CA PRO A 489 -4.01 -40.22 16.85
C PRO A 489 -2.71 -39.90 16.11
N PRO A 490 -2.46 -40.52 14.95
CA PRO A 490 -1.43 -40.08 14.03
C PRO A 490 -1.59 -38.58 13.73
N LEU A 491 -0.55 -37.80 14.07
CA LEU A 491 -0.59 -36.35 13.97
C LEU A 491 -0.31 -35.93 12.53
N GLN A 492 -1.36 -35.53 11.81
CA GLN A 492 -1.29 -34.95 10.48
C GLN A 492 -1.24 -33.42 10.60
N ASP A 493 -0.04 -32.86 10.75
CA ASP A 493 0.20 -31.44 10.94
C ASP A 493 1.42 -30.99 10.12
N PHE A 494 1.58 -29.69 9.92
CA PHE A 494 2.70 -29.14 9.18
C PHE A 494 2.93 -27.67 9.52
N ILE A 495 4.09 -27.15 9.11
CA ILE A 495 4.38 -25.72 9.11
C ILE A 495 4.46 -25.22 7.67
N TYR A 496 3.96 -24.03 7.38
CA TYR A 496 4.26 -23.33 6.13
C TYR A 496 4.64 -21.87 6.41
N TRP A 497 5.24 -21.20 5.43
CA TRP A 497 5.63 -19.79 5.54
C TRP A 497 4.64 -18.89 4.81
N GLN A 498 4.35 -17.74 5.41
CA GLN A 498 3.63 -16.65 4.76
C GLN A 498 4.34 -15.31 5.01
N PRO A 499 4.10 -14.27 4.19
CA PRO A 499 4.53 -12.91 4.51
C PRO A 499 4.03 -12.48 5.89
N ASP A 500 4.86 -11.79 6.65
CA ASP A 500 4.43 -11.21 7.93
C ASP A 500 3.54 -9.97 7.73
N ALA A 501 3.09 -9.37 8.84
CA ALA A 501 2.19 -8.21 8.82
C ALA A 501 2.81 -6.96 8.18
N THR A 502 4.15 -6.85 8.14
CA THR A 502 4.85 -5.75 7.47
C THR A 502 4.94 -5.98 5.96
N GLY A 503 4.75 -7.22 5.52
CA GLY A 503 4.95 -7.67 4.15
C GLY A 503 6.40 -7.84 3.77
N THR A 504 7.37 -7.35 4.56
CA THR A 504 8.81 -7.40 4.25
C THR A 504 9.50 -8.66 4.75
N GLY A 505 9.01 -9.24 5.83
CA GLY A 505 9.51 -10.48 6.42
C GLY A 505 8.58 -11.66 6.19
N VAL A 506 8.87 -12.76 6.88
CA VAL A 506 8.09 -14.00 6.82
C VAL A 506 7.80 -14.52 8.22
N GLU A 507 6.67 -15.18 8.38
CA GLU A 507 6.32 -15.87 9.62
C GLU A 507 5.96 -17.34 9.37
N PRO A 508 6.37 -18.25 10.27
CA PRO A 508 6.00 -19.65 10.19
C PRO A 508 4.62 -19.87 10.83
N ILE A 509 3.75 -20.56 10.11
CA ILE A 509 2.39 -20.90 10.54
C ILE A 509 2.32 -22.41 10.75
N TYR A 510 1.98 -22.82 11.97
CA TYR A 510 1.70 -24.21 12.32
C TYR A 510 0.22 -24.51 12.07
N VAL A 511 -0.03 -25.54 11.27
CA VAL A 511 -1.36 -26.00 10.89
C VAL A 511 -1.58 -27.39 11.47
N MET A 512 -2.62 -27.51 12.28
CA MET A 512 -3.05 -28.75 12.92
C MET A 512 -4.37 -29.20 12.31
N LEU A 513 -4.51 -30.49 12.01
CA LEU A 513 -5.74 -31.07 11.49
C LEU A 513 -6.55 -31.76 12.60
N SER A 514 -7.82 -32.00 12.28
CA SER A 514 -8.70 -32.87 13.05
C SER A 514 -8.22 -34.32 13.02
N SER A 515 -8.36 -34.99 14.16
CA SER A 515 -8.24 -36.43 14.26
C SER A 515 -9.39 -37.09 13.53
N LEU A 516 -9.10 -38.17 12.83
CA LEU A 516 -10.14 -38.94 12.17
C LEU A 516 -10.99 -39.70 13.18
N PRO A 517 -12.30 -39.82 12.92
CA PRO A 517 -13.13 -40.66 13.76
C PRO A 517 -12.60 -42.10 13.72
N LYS A 518 -12.64 -42.80 14.84
CA LYS A 518 -12.23 -44.20 14.87
C LYS A 518 -13.24 -45.03 14.06
N SER A 519 -12.77 -45.89 13.15
CA SER A 519 -13.64 -46.93 12.56
C SER A 519 -13.83 -48.03 13.61
N VAL A 520 -15.07 -48.44 13.86
CA VAL A 520 -15.35 -49.62 14.71
C VAL A 520 -16.19 -50.66 14.01
N ASN A 521 -15.95 -51.90 14.41
CA ASN A 521 -16.74 -53.04 13.95
C ASN A 521 -18.08 -53.04 14.68
N HIS A 522 -19.14 -52.58 14.02
CA HIS A 522 -20.49 -52.66 14.59
C HIS A 522 -21.00 -54.11 14.57
N LYS A 523 -20.68 -54.88 15.63
CA LYS A 523 -21.10 -56.28 15.85
C LYS A 523 -20.76 -57.24 14.69
N HIS A 524 -19.78 -56.89 13.84
CA HIS A 524 -19.41 -57.63 12.62
C HIS A 524 -20.58 -57.91 11.66
N LYS A 525 -21.68 -57.16 11.75
CA LYS A 525 -22.91 -57.43 10.98
C LYS A 525 -22.67 -57.37 9.47
N HIS A 526 -21.81 -56.47 9.01
CA HIS A 526 -21.52 -56.25 7.60
C HIS A 526 -20.22 -56.90 7.14
N TYR A 527 -19.52 -57.58 8.05
CA TYR A 527 -18.28 -58.27 7.71
C TYR A 527 -18.60 -59.55 6.91
N PRO A 528 -17.76 -59.87 5.91
CA PRO A 528 -17.88 -61.09 5.15
C PRO A 528 -17.62 -62.31 6.05
N PRO A 529 -18.45 -63.36 5.98
CA PRO A 529 -18.19 -64.61 6.69
C PRO A 529 -16.93 -65.30 6.13
N LYS A 530 -16.10 -65.85 7.02
CA LYS A 530 -14.87 -66.56 6.63
C LYS A 530 -15.20 -67.87 5.92
N GLY A 531 -14.50 -68.17 4.82
CA GLY A 531 -14.59 -69.45 4.11
C GLY A 531 -15.83 -69.65 3.23
N VAL A 532 -16.65 -68.60 3.01
CA VAL A 532 -17.84 -68.65 2.15
C VAL A 532 -17.52 -68.04 0.79
N SER A 533 -18.01 -68.64 -0.30
CA SER A 533 -17.79 -68.11 -1.65
C SER A 533 -18.46 -66.74 -1.83
N TRP A 534 -17.87 -65.87 -2.66
CA TRP A 534 -18.45 -64.54 -2.90
C TRP A 534 -19.87 -64.61 -3.47
N LYS A 535 -20.15 -65.57 -4.34
CA LYS A 535 -21.50 -65.80 -4.90
C LYS A 535 -22.52 -66.13 -3.81
N ASP A 536 -22.15 -66.97 -2.84
CA ASP A 536 -23.04 -67.33 -1.74
C ASP A 536 -23.22 -66.16 -0.75
N ILE A 537 -22.17 -65.37 -0.54
CA ILE A 537 -22.26 -64.12 0.23
C ILE A 537 -23.25 -63.16 -0.41
N VAL A 538 -23.19 -62.96 -1.74
CA VAL A 538 -24.14 -62.10 -2.48
C VAL A 538 -25.56 -62.64 -2.32
N ASN A 539 -25.79 -63.94 -2.54
CA ASN A 539 -27.10 -64.57 -2.40
C ASN A 539 -27.67 -64.41 -0.98
N ALA A 540 -26.82 -64.53 0.05
CA ALA A 540 -27.23 -64.36 1.45
C ALA A 540 -27.69 -62.93 1.79
N THR A 541 -27.38 -61.94 0.96
CA THR A 541 -27.89 -60.57 1.12
C THR A 541 -29.28 -60.36 0.51
N ALA A 542 -29.82 -61.33 -0.23
CA ALA A 542 -31.17 -61.27 -0.81
C ALA A 542 -32.26 -61.40 0.26
N ASN A 543 -33.51 -61.09 -0.09
CA ASN A 543 -34.70 -61.34 0.73
C ASN A 543 -34.62 -60.79 2.17
N GLY A 544 -34.04 -59.60 2.36
CA GLY A 544 -33.88 -58.97 3.68
C GLY A 544 -32.60 -59.37 4.42
N GLY A 545 -31.71 -60.14 3.79
CA GLY A 545 -30.37 -60.43 4.30
C GLY A 545 -29.54 -59.17 4.56
N SER A 546 -28.63 -59.27 5.55
CA SER A 546 -27.74 -58.13 5.88
C SER A 546 -26.72 -57.91 4.77
N ALA A 547 -26.51 -56.64 4.41
CA ALA A 547 -25.46 -56.23 3.47
C ALA A 547 -24.08 -56.73 3.92
N LYS A 548 -23.21 -57.09 2.98
CA LYS A 548 -21.88 -57.65 3.25
C LYS A 548 -20.81 -56.98 2.41
N PHE A 549 -19.71 -56.58 3.03
CA PHE A 549 -18.52 -56.16 2.30
C PHE A 549 -17.88 -57.36 1.58
N LYS A 550 -17.15 -57.06 0.51
CA LYS A 550 -16.37 -58.06 -0.21
C LYS A 550 -15.17 -58.52 0.66
N PRO A 551 -14.81 -59.82 0.68
CA PRO A 551 -13.75 -60.35 1.55
C PRO A 551 -12.38 -59.67 1.48
N ASP A 552 -12.01 -59.11 0.33
CA ASP A 552 -10.72 -58.49 0.04
C ASP A 552 -10.69 -56.97 0.27
N VAL A 553 -11.79 -56.40 0.76
CA VAL A 553 -11.91 -54.96 1.00
C VAL A 553 -11.48 -54.60 2.42
N ASN A 554 -10.72 -53.52 2.54
CA ASN A 554 -10.38 -52.91 3.82
C ASN A 554 -11.55 -52.04 4.31
N ILE A 555 -12.37 -52.57 5.22
CA ILE A 555 -13.57 -51.88 5.72
C ILE A 555 -13.23 -50.60 6.49
N ALA A 556 -12.14 -50.61 7.27
CA ALA A 556 -11.72 -49.43 8.02
C ALA A 556 -11.33 -48.28 7.06
N GLU A 557 -10.63 -48.59 5.98
CA GLU A 557 -10.30 -47.62 4.94
C GLU A 557 -11.56 -47.09 4.24
N ILE A 558 -12.52 -47.96 3.91
CA ILE A 558 -13.81 -47.52 3.35
C ILE A 558 -14.58 -46.63 4.30
N ASP A 559 -14.62 -46.95 5.60
CA ASP A 559 -15.32 -46.14 6.60
C ASP A 559 -14.76 -44.71 6.62
N ILE A 560 -13.43 -44.58 6.70
CA ILE A 560 -12.74 -43.30 6.75
C ILE A 560 -12.87 -42.53 5.44
N ASP A 561 -12.67 -43.21 4.30
CA ASP A 561 -12.71 -42.59 2.98
C ASP A 561 -14.14 -42.14 2.62
N ALA A 562 -15.16 -42.97 2.87
CA ALA A 562 -16.55 -42.57 2.70
C ALA A 562 -16.94 -41.45 3.66
N TRP A 563 -16.37 -41.41 4.87
CA TRP A 563 -16.62 -40.33 5.82
C TRP A 563 -16.01 -39.01 5.36
N LYS A 564 -14.79 -39.01 4.83
CA LYS A 564 -14.14 -37.80 4.33
C LYS A 564 -14.74 -37.30 3.02
N ASN A 565 -14.88 -38.22 2.06
CA ASN A 565 -15.09 -37.89 0.65
C ASN A 565 -16.51 -38.22 0.16
N GLY A 566 -17.37 -38.73 1.05
CA GLY A 566 -18.75 -39.04 0.74
C GLY A 566 -19.64 -37.81 0.64
N GLN A 567 -20.69 -37.94 -0.15
CA GLN A 567 -21.74 -36.93 -0.30
C GLN A 567 -22.74 -37.06 0.84
N MET A 568 -23.10 -35.92 1.44
CA MET A 568 -24.09 -35.87 2.51
C MET A 568 -25.49 -36.19 2.02
N THR A 569 -26.27 -36.84 2.87
CA THR A 569 -27.65 -37.23 2.55
C THR A 569 -28.64 -36.17 3.03
N ALA A 570 -29.70 -35.90 2.26
CA ALA A 570 -30.73 -34.94 2.64
C ALA A 570 -31.67 -35.52 3.69
N LYS A 571 -31.96 -36.83 3.58
CA LYS A 571 -32.83 -37.58 4.51
C LYS A 571 -32.19 -37.81 5.89
N HIS A 572 -30.88 -38.01 5.95
CA HIS A 572 -30.13 -38.20 7.19
C HIS A 572 -28.90 -37.26 7.20
N PRO A 573 -29.02 -36.06 7.77
CA PRO A 573 -27.97 -35.05 7.68
C PRO A 573 -26.61 -35.48 8.24
N THR A 574 -26.53 -36.50 9.09
CA THR A 574 -25.25 -37.00 9.64
C THR A 574 -24.63 -38.15 8.84
N TRP A 575 -25.30 -38.62 7.78
CA TRP A 575 -24.83 -39.76 6.97
C TRP A 575 -24.19 -39.27 5.67
N LYS A 576 -23.25 -40.06 5.16
CA LYS A 576 -22.61 -39.82 3.87
C LYS A 576 -22.68 -41.06 2.99
N VAL A 577 -22.86 -40.87 1.71
CA VAL A 577 -22.84 -41.93 0.70
C VAL A 577 -21.68 -41.72 -0.25
N LYS A 578 -21.00 -42.80 -0.65
CA LYS A 578 -19.90 -42.74 -1.62
C LYS A 578 -20.04 -43.87 -2.63
N LYS A 579 -19.75 -43.56 -3.90
CA LYS A 579 -19.57 -44.54 -4.97
C LYS A 579 -18.08 -44.78 -5.19
N TYR A 580 -17.70 -46.05 -5.31
CA TYR A 580 -16.37 -46.49 -5.69
C TYR A 580 -16.34 -46.92 -7.17
N ASP A 581 -15.14 -46.98 -7.75
CA ASP A 581 -14.90 -47.45 -9.11
C ASP A 581 -14.93 -48.99 -9.24
N HIS A 582 -14.88 -49.70 -8.11
CA HIS A 582 -14.90 -51.16 -8.01
C HIS A 582 -16.04 -51.66 -7.11
N VAL A 583 -16.33 -52.97 -7.17
CA VAL A 583 -17.33 -53.62 -6.30
C VAL A 583 -16.79 -53.70 -4.87
N ILE A 584 -17.50 -53.06 -3.93
CA ILE A 584 -17.10 -53.00 -2.52
C ILE A 584 -17.89 -53.96 -1.63
N GLY A 585 -19.04 -54.43 -2.10
CA GLY A 585 -19.91 -55.29 -1.31
C GLY A 585 -21.15 -55.76 -2.04
N ALA A 586 -22.09 -56.30 -1.28
CA ALA A 586 -23.37 -56.81 -1.76
C ALA A 586 -24.53 -56.29 -0.89
N TYR A 587 -25.64 -55.99 -1.54
CA TYR A 587 -26.88 -55.53 -0.93
C TYR A 587 -28.08 -56.07 -1.72
N ALA A 588 -29.07 -56.64 -1.04
CA ALA A 588 -30.31 -57.15 -1.65
C ALA A 588 -30.09 -58.15 -2.79
N GLY A 589 -29.10 -59.04 -2.66
CA GLY A 589 -28.81 -60.09 -3.63
C GLY A 589 -27.98 -59.63 -4.84
N LYS A 590 -27.45 -58.40 -4.81
CA LYS A 590 -26.67 -57.83 -5.91
C LYS A 590 -25.38 -57.22 -5.40
N GLU A 591 -24.34 -57.32 -6.21
CA GLU A 591 -23.10 -56.57 -6.00
C GLU A 591 -23.37 -55.06 -6.05
N THR A 592 -22.58 -54.29 -5.32
CA THR A 592 -22.68 -52.84 -5.29
C THR A 592 -21.32 -52.18 -5.14
N GLN A 593 -21.24 -50.98 -5.71
CA GLN A 593 -20.12 -50.04 -5.58
C GLN A 593 -20.45 -48.89 -4.60
N TRP A 594 -21.63 -48.93 -3.98
CA TRP A 594 -22.13 -47.86 -3.12
C TRP A 594 -22.09 -48.26 -1.66
N VAL A 595 -21.61 -47.33 -0.83
CA VAL A 595 -21.60 -47.47 0.63
C VAL A 595 -22.34 -46.28 1.26
N VAL A 596 -22.92 -46.50 2.43
CA VAL A 596 -23.32 -45.42 3.35
C VAL A 596 -22.54 -45.55 4.64
N VAL A 597 -22.00 -44.44 5.12
CA VAL A 597 -21.29 -44.33 6.40
C VAL A 597 -22.07 -43.46 7.37
N LYS A 598 -21.99 -43.82 8.65
CA LYS A 598 -22.65 -43.14 9.76
C LYS A 598 -21.65 -42.88 10.86
N GLU A 599 -21.77 -41.73 11.52
CA GLU A 599 -21.05 -41.42 12.75
C GLU A 599 -21.99 -41.51 13.95
N SER A 600 -21.47 -42.06 15.05
CA SER A 600 -22.11 -42.05 16.35
C SER A 600 -21.01 -42.01 17.41
N GLN A 601 -21.04 -41.00 18.28
CA GLN A 601 -20.12 -40.87 19.44
C GLN A 601 -18.62 -40.88 19.06
N GLY A 602 -18.24 -40.19 18.00
CA GLY A 602 -16.85 -40.06 17.54
C GLY A 602 -16.34 -41.27 16.75
N VAL A 603 -17.25 -42.17 16.39
CA VAL A 603 -16.93 -43.44 15.73
C VAL A 603 -17.75 -43.59 14.46
N VAL A 604 -17.09 -44.04 13.40
CA VAL A 604 -17.72 -44.31 12.10
C VAL A 604 -17.86 -45.79 11.83
N HIS A 605 -18.95 -46.15 11.14
CA HIS A 605 -19.15 -47.46 10.56
C HIS A 605 -19.98 -47.34 9.28
N SER A 606 -19.67 -48.17 8.29
CA SER A 606 -20.36 -48.15 7.01
C SER A 606 -21.01 -49.49 6.66
N HIS A 607 -21.90 -49.47 5.67
CA HIS A 607 -22.43 -50.69 5.07
C HIS A 607 -22.75 -50.49 3.58
N PRO A 608 -22.65 -51.56 2.76
CA PRO A 608 -23.02 -51.50 1.35
C PRO A 608 -24.51 -51.24 1.16
N ILE A 609 -24.85 -50.46 0.13
CA ILE A 609 -26.23 -50.12 -0.25
C ILE A 609 -26.40 -50.17 -1.77
N SER A 610 -27.63 -50.21 -2.28
CA SER A 610 -27.87 -50.08 -3.73
C SER A 610 -27.72 -48.64 -4.21
N GLU A 611 -27.46 -48.45 -5.51
CA GLU A 611 -27.48 -47.12 -6.15
C GLU A 611 -28.83 -46.42 -5.96
N GLN A 612 -29.94 -47.16 -6.04
CA GLN A 612 -31.27 -46.62 -5.82
C GLN A 612 -31.42 -46.10 -4.38
N LYS A 613 -30.91 -46.83 -3.38
CA LYS A 613 -30.92 -46.40 -1.99
C LYS A 613 -30.03 -45.18 -1.76
N ALA A 614 -28.87 -45.13 -2.40
CA ALA A 614 -27.99 -43.96 -2.36
C ALA A 614 -28.71 -42.72 -2.93
N LYS A 615 -29.37 -42.87 -4.08
CA LYS A 615 -30.20 -41.80 -4.68
C LYS A 615 -31.37 -41.40 -3.79
N GLU A 616 -32.01 -42.34 -3.10
CA GLU A 616 -33.07 -42.04 -2.12
C GLU A 616 -32.54 -41.22 -0.95
N TYR A 617 -31.32 -41.51 -0.47
CA TYR A 617 -30.71 -40.73 0.61
C TYR A 617 -30.28 -39.34 0.17
N MET A 618 -29.78 -39.19 -1.07
CA MET A 618 -29.33 -37.91 -1.61
C MET A 618 -30.48 -36.94 -1.98
N LYS A 619 -31.69 -37.46 -2.22
CA LYS A 619 -32.92 -36.68 -2.41
C LYS A 619 -33.50 -36.26 -1.07
#